data_AF-J0RYE7-F1
#
_entry.id   AF-J0RYE7-F1
#
_cell.length_a   1.000
_cell.length_b   1.000
_cell.length_c   1.000
_cell.angle_alpha   90.00
_cell.angle_beta   90.00
_cell.angle_gamma   90.00
#
_symmetry.space_group_name_H-M   'P 1'
#
loop_
_entity.id
_entity.type
_entity.pdbx_description
1 polymer ?
#
loop_
_entity_poly.entity_id
_entity_poly.type
_entity_poly.pdbx_seq_one_letter_code
_entity_poly.pdbx_strand_id
1 'polypeptide(L)'
;MRTMALMILILACLPVSVAAAGWVEISTVAGGENGTVIVGGTTNLAAENILLVEVVSASFTPTDKSEPEKFSGASGTVIVEEGSPYNVWTFTVKTPLPPDTYLVTVTHMESGTETSGGFTITEETVSEITTPVTTAETTATATTPETAPAQMPCSLVVAVFGIGVGAFLVRRM
;
A
#
# COMPACT_ATOMS: atom_id res chain seq x y z
N MET A 1 20.46 -46.82 46.03
CA MET A 1 19.74 -45.65 46.59
C MET A 1 20.80 -44.61 46.88
N ARG A 2 21.04 -43.58 46.07
CA ARG A 2 20.15 -42.47 45.76
C ARG A 2 20.43 -41.98 44.34
N THR A 3 19.39 -41.94 43.54
CA THR A 3 19.25 -41.19 42.30
C THR A 3 19.71 -39.74 42.50
N MET A 4 20.70 -39.29 41.74
CA MET A 4 21.02 -37.86 41.58
C MET A 4 20.94 -37.58 40.08
N ALA A 5 19.77 -37.09 39.70
CA ALA A 5 19.37 -36.80 38.33
C ALA A 5 20.29 -35.73 37.73
N LEU A 6 20.96 -36.10 36.64
CA LEU A 6 21.66 -35.20 35.74
C LEU A 6 20.59 -34.47 34.90
N MET A 7 20.10 -33.33 35.38
CA MET A 7 19.17 -32.50 34.63
C MET A 7 19.97 -31.44 33.86
N ILE A 8 20.34 -31.77 32.62
CA ILE A 8 20.92 -30.82 31.67
C ILE A 8 19.78 -29.95 31.15
N LEU A 9 19.70 -28.71 31.64
CA LEU A 9 18.84 -27.68 31.09
C LEU A 9 19.43 -27.20 29.77
N ILE A 10 19.07 -27.87 28.67
CA ILE A 10 19.31 -27.36 27.31
C ILE A 10 18.33 -26.20 27.12
N LEU A 11 18.73 -25.01 27.54
CA LEU A 11 18.07 -23.77 27.17
C LEU A 11 18.30 -23.59 25.66
N ALA A 12 17.33 -24.07 24.86
CA ALA A 12 17.30 -23.84 23.44
C ALA A 12 17.33 -22.32 23.21
N CYS A 13 18.51 -21.82 22.86
CA CYS A 13 18.68 -20.51 22.26
C CYS A 13 17.97 -20.60 20.90
N LEU A 14 16.67 -20.34 20.90
CA LEU A 14 15.93 -20.04 19.69
C LEU A 14 16.71 -18.89 19.03
N PRO A 15 17.28 -19.07 17.83
CA PRO A 15 17.79 -17.93 17.11
C PRO A 15 16.60 -17.00 16.95
N VAL A 16 16.70 -15.79 17.51
CA VAL A 16 15.86 -14.68 17.10
C VAL A 16 16.30 -14.41 15.67
N SER A 17 15.70 -15.14 14.74
CA SER A 17 15.78 -14.83 13.32
C SER A 17 15.17 -13.44 13.21
N VAL A 18 16.01 -12.44 12.93
CA VAL A 18 15.54 -11.17 12.40
C VAL A 18 14.77 -11.53 11.14
N ALA A 19 13.44 -11.48 11.21
CA ALA A 19 12.61 -11.64 10.04
C ALA A 19 13.05 -10.57 9.04
N ALA A 20 13.48 -11.00 7.85
CA ALA A 20 13.68 -10.07 6.75
C ALA A 20 12.40 -9.26 6.57
N ALA A 21 12.53 -7.95 6.27
CA ALA A 21 11.37 -7.12 6.01
C ALA A 21 10.49 -7.81 4.94
N GLY A 22 9.20 -7.90 5.21
CA GLY A 22 8.24 -8.48 4.26
C GLY A 22 8.18 -7.62 3.00
N TRP A 23 8.34 -8.24 1.83
CA TRP A 23 8.23 -7.61 0.52
C TRP A 23 7.21 -8.36 -0.34
N VAL A 24 6.56 -7.62 -1.24
CA VAL A 24 5.63 -8.16 -2.23
C VAL A 24 6.02 -7.57 -3.58
N GLU A 25 6.03 -8.40 -4.61
CA GLU A 25 6.32 -8.01 -5.98
C GLU A 25 5.13 -8.40 -6.87
N ILE A 26 4.81 -7.54 -7.84
CA ILE A 26 3.93 -7.86 -8.97
C ILE A 26 4.84 -8.25 -10.13
N SER A 27 4.82 -9.54 -10.51
CA SER A 27 5.75 -10.06 -11.52
C SER A 27 5.07 -10.33 -12.87
N THR A 28 3.75 -10.59 -12.88
CA THR A 28 3.04 -11.00 -14.09
C THR A 28 1.66 -10.38 -14.18
N VAL A 29 1.28 -9.96 -15.39
CA VAL A 29 -0.10 -9.66 -15.77
C VAL A 29 -0.39 -10.34 -17.10
N ALA A 30 -1.51 -11.06 -17.20
CA ALA A 30 -1.90 -11.77 -18.40
C ALA A 30 -3.41 -11.69 -18.63
N GLY A 31 -3.81 -11.72 -19.90
CA GLY A 31 -5.20 -11.97 -20.27
C GLY A 31 -5.55 -13.44 -20.10
N GLY A 32 -6.69 -13.73 -19.46
CA GLY A 32 -7.28 -15.05 -19.36
C GLY A 32 -8.46 -15.22 -20.32
N GLU A 33 -9.18 -16.34 -20.19
CA GLU A 33 -10.37 -16.62 -21.00
C GLU A 33 -11.50 -15.62 -20.70
N ASN A 34 -12.40 -15.40 -21.68
CA ASN A 34 -13.59 -14.56 -21.51
C ASN A 34 -13.33 -13.12 -21.04
N GLY A 35 -12.17 -12.54 -21.38
CA GLY A 35 -11.80 -11.18 -20.97
C GLY A 35 -11.38 -11.05 -19.51
N THR A 36 -11.06 -12.17 -18.85
CA THR A 36 -10.48 -12.13 -17.51
C THR A 36 -9.06 -11.59 -17.54
N VAL A 37 -8.61 -11.02 -16.43
CA VAL A 37 -7.21 -10.59 -16.26
C VAL A 37 -6.64 -11.28 -15.03
N ILE A 38 -5.46 -11.85 -15.18
CA ILE A 38 -4.74 -12.57 -14.13
C ILE A 38 -3.52 -11.73 -13.77
N VAL A 39 -3.47 -11.29 -12.52
CA VAL A 39 -2.35 -10.59 -11.93
C VAL A 39 -1.68 -11.53 -10.94
N GLY A 40 -0.35 -11.58 -10.94
CA GLY A 40 0.38 -12.43 -10.03
C GLY A 40 1.77 -11.92 -9.73
N GLY A 41 2.41 -12.54 -8.76
CA GLY A 41 3.74 -12.16 -8.35
C GLY A 41 4.33 -13.04 -7.28
N THR A 42 5.41 -12.55 -6.68
CA THR A 42 6.17 -13.28 -5.67
C THR A 42 6.28 -12.48 -4.37
N THR A 43 6.57 -13.17 -3.27
CA THR A 43 6.72 -12.56 -1.95
C THR A 43 7.56 -13.44 -1.02
N ASN A 44 8.19 -12.84 -0.02
CA ASN A 44 8.78 -13.57 1.10
C ASN A 44 7.85 -13.72 2.32
N LEU A 45 6.61 -13.22 2.23
CA LEU A 45 5.58 -13.42 3.26
C LEU A 45 5.27 -14.92 3.38
N ALA A 46 4.87 -15.37 4.57
CA ALA A 46 4.55 -16.78 4.77
C ALA A 46 3.31 -17.17 3.96
N ALA A 47 3.17 -18.47 3.67
CA ALA A 47 1.92 -18.98 3.12
C ALA A 47 0.76 -18.72 4.09
N GLU A 48 -0.45 -18.66 3.57
CA GLU A 48 -1.68 -18.32 4.31
C GLU A 48 -1.82 -16.84 4.70
N ASN A 49 -0.78 -16.00 4.51
CA ASN A 49 -0.93 -14.54 4.63
C ASN A 49 -1.90 -13.99 3.57
N ILE A 50 -2.59 -12.90 3.91
CA ILE A 50 -3.64 -12.30 3.07
C ILE A 50 -3.15 -10.99 2.45
N LEU A 51 -3.26 -10.90 1.13
CA LEU A 51 -3.00 -9.69 0.36
C LEU A 51 -4.32 -9.11 -0.13
N LEU A 52 -4.50 -7.79 0.01
CA LEU A 52 -5.52 -7.02 -0.69
C LEU A 52 -4.95 -6.60 -2.04
N VAL A 53 -5.63 -6.94 -3.12
CA VAL A 53 -5.28 -6.52 -4.48
C VAL A 53 -6.36 -5.59 -4.98
N GLU A 54 -5.95 -4.45 -5.51
CA GLU A 54 -6.81 -3.43 -6.09
C GLU A 54 -6.32 -3.13 -7.50
N VAL A 55 -7.23 -3.20 -8.47
CA VAL A 55 -6.98 -2.89 -9.88
C VAL A 55 -7.93 -1.77 -10.25
N VAL A 56 -7.37 -0.61 -10.60
CA VAL A 56 -8.14 0.62 -10.85
C VAL A 56 -7.71 1.21 -12.18
N SER A 57 -8.66 1.60 -13.02
CA SER A 57 -8.39 2.38 -14.23
C SER A 57 -7.68 3.69 -13.87
N ALA A 58 -6.53 3.96 -14.50
CA ALA A 58 -5.78 5.21 -14.33
C ALA A 58 -6.53 6.43 -14.88
N SER A 59 -7.52 6.19 -15.75
CA SER A 59 -8.43 7.23 -16.25
C SER A 59 -9.52 7.59 -15.25
N PHE A 60 -9.57 6.96 -14.06
CA PHE A 60 -10.56 7.26 -13.03
C PHE A 60 -10.52 8.72 -12.59
N THR A 61 -11.53 9.48 -13.02
CA THR A 61 -11.73 10.88 -12.65
C THR A 61 -13.17 11.11 -12.22
N PRO A 62 -13.46 12.15 -11.42
CA PRO A 62 -14.85 12.54 -11.17
C PRO A 62 -15.59 12.75 -12.50
N THR A 63 -16.73 12.08 -12.70
CA THR A 63 -17.59 12.26 -13.89
C THR A 63 -18.86 13.02 -13.55
N ASP A 64 -19.41 13.69 -14.56
CA ASP A 64 -20.74 14.28 -14.47
C ASP A 64 -21.82 13.18 -14.49
N LYS A 65 -22.96 13.44 -13.83
CA LYS A 65 -24.08 12.48 -13.69
C LYS A 65 -24.68 12.01 -15.03
N SER A 66 -24.40 12.73 -16.12
CA SER A 66 -24.87 12.43 -17.46
C SER A 66 -23.93 11.56 -18.30
N GLU A 67 -22.69 11.34 -17.84
CA GLU A 67 -21.75 10.50 -18.58
C GLU A 67 -21.95 9.02 -18.26
N PRO A 68 -21.88 8.13 -19.26
CA PRO A 68 -21.90 6.70 -19.02
C PRO A 68 -20.69 6.32 -18.15
N GLU A 69 -20.90 5.41 -17.19
CA GLU A 69 -19.85 4.86 -16.34
C GLU A 69 -18.77 4.19 -17.21
N LYS A 70 -17.67 4.90 -17.46
CA LYS A 70 -16.53 4.41 -18.25
C LYS A 70 -15.45 3.76 -17.39
N PHE A 71 -15.58 3.87 -16.07
CA PHE A 71 -14.57 3.38 -15.16
C PHE A 71 -14.80 1.93 -14.82
N SER A 72 -13.71 1.18 -14.81
CA SER A 72 -13.70 -0.21 -14.40
C SER A 72 -12.56 -0.45 -13.44
N GLY A 73 -12.79 -1.37 -12.52
CA GLY A 73 -11.83 -1.78 -11.53
C GLY A 73 -12.32 -3.05 -10.84
N ALA A 74 -11.39 -3.70 -10.15
CA ALA A 74 -11.68 -4.89 -9.37
C ALA A 74 -10.79 -4.89 -8.13
N SER A 75 -11.35 -5.29 -7.00
CA SER A 75 -10.58 -5.52 -5.80
C SER A 75 -10.94 -6.86 -5.19
N GLY A 76 -10.04 -7.40 -4.40
CA GLY A 76 -10.27 -8.65 -3.68
C GLY A 76 -9.09 -9.04 -2.83
N THR A 77 -9.30 -10.05 -2.00
CA THR A 77 -8.24 -10.64 -1.20
C THR A 77 -7.73 -11.93 -1.83
N VAL A 78 -6.44 -12.16 -1.71
CA VAL A 78 -5.78 -13.39 -2.15
C VAL A 78 -4.92 -13.93 -1.03
N ILE A 79 -4.77 -15.25 -1.02
CA ILE A 79 -3.95 -15.96 -0.04
C ILE A 79 -2.60 -16.23 -0.69
N VAL A 80 -1.52 -15.99 0.06
CA VAL A 80 -0.17 -16.36 -0.36
C VAL A 80 -0.04 -17.88 -0.35
N GLU A 81 0.40 -18.43 -1.47
CA GLU A 81 0.62 -19.86 -1.67
C GLU A 81 2.11 -20.19 -1.57
N GLU A 82 2.43 -21.40 -1.10
CA GLU A 82 3.80 -21.88 -1.06
C GLU A 82 4.41 -21.93 -2.46
N GLY A 83 5.63 -21.41 -2.60
CA GLY A 83 6.36 -21.39 -3.87
C GLY A 83 7.85 -21.66 -3.69
N SER A 84 8.58 -21.67 -4.81
CA SER A 84 10.04 -21.86 -4.81
C SER A 84 10.69 -21.01 -5.90
N PRO A 85 11.73 -20.19 -5.59
CA PRO A 85 12.36 -20.01 -4.28
C PRO A 85 11.58 -19.09 -3.33
N TYR A 86 10.56 -18.40 -3.81
CA TYR A 86 9.69 -17.50 -3.05
C TYR A 86 8.24 -17.93 -3.17
N ASN A 87 7.43 -17.51 -2.20
CA ASN A 87 5.99 -17.76 -2.21
C ASN A 87 5.33 -16.94 -3.32
N VAL A 88 4.18 -17.43 -3.77
CA VAL A 88 3.47 -16.87 -4.93
C VAL A 88 2.07 -16.43 -4.53
N TRP A 89 1.50 -15.53 -5.32
CA TRP A 89 0.13 -15.11 -5.16
C TRP A 89 -0.46 -14.82 -6.53
N THR A 90 -1.77 -15.06 -6.68
CA THR A 90 -2.49 -14.87 -7.93
C THR A 90 -3.87 -14.27 -7.66
N PHE A 91 -4.20 -13.21 -8.39
CA PHE A 91 -5.50 -12.55 -8.39
C PHE A 91 -6.14 -12.63 -9.77
N THR A 92 -7.36 -13.13 -9.86
CA THR A 92 -8.12 -13.19 -11.11
C THR A 92 -9.27 -12.20 -11.10
N VAL A 93 -9.18 -11.21 -11.97
CA VAL A 93 -10.27 -10.30 -12.29
C VAL A 93 -11.25 -11.03 -13.21
N LYS A 94 -12.43 -11.36 -12.66
CA LYS A 94 -13.47 -12.11 -13.38
C LYS A 94 -14.32 -11.23 -14.30
N THR A 95 -14.36 -9.93 -14.04
CA THR A 95 -15.14 -8.97 -14.81
C THR A 95 -14.30 -8.45 -15.98
N PRO A 96 -14.81 -8.48 -17.22
CA PRO A 96 -14.10 -7.91 -18.35
C PRO A 96 -13.76 -6.43 -18.11
N LEU A 97 -12.49 -6.10 -18.26
CA LEU A 97 -11.98 -4.74 -18.15
C LEU A 97 -11.95 -4.11 -19.56
N PRO A 98 -12.53 -2.92 -19.77
CA PRO A 98 -12.41 -2.22 -21.05
C PRO A 98 -10.94 -1.84 -21.34
N PRO A 99 -10.58 -1.60 -22.62
CA PRO A 99 -9.25 -1.11 -22.97
C PRO A 99 -8.92 0.22 -22.28
N ASP A 100 -7.91 0.20 -21.41
CA ASP A 100 -7.42 1.36 -20.65
C ASP A 100 -6.05 1.04 -20.02
N THR A 101 -5.44 2.04 -19.39
CA THR A 101 -4.33 1.83 -18.45
C THR A 101 -4.87 1.60 -17.06
N TYR A 102 -4.34 0.59 -16.38
CA TYR A 102 -4.74 0.17 -15.05
C TYR A 102 -3.55 0.25 -14.09
N LEU A 103 -3.82 0.69 -12.87
CA LEU A 103 -2.92 0.63 -11.74
C LEU A 103 -3.33 -0.53 -10.83
N VAL A 104 -2.39 -1.40 -10.53
CA VAL A 104 -2.49 -2.46 -9.53
C VAL A 104 -1.81 -1.99 -8.27
N THR A 105 -2.50 -2.09 -7.14
CA THR A 105 -1.95 -1.94 -5.80
C THR A 105 -2.13 -3.24 -5.04
N VAL A 106 -1.07 -3.69 -4.36
CA VAL A 106 -1.09 -4.91 -3.54
C VAL A 106 -0.62 -4.57 -2.14
N THR A 107 -1.47 -4.81 -1.16
CA THR A 107 -1.23 -4.46 0.24
C THR A 107 -1.33 -5.69 1.12
N HIS A 108 -0.28 -5.97 1.88
CA HIS A 108 -0.34 -7.00 2.93
C HIS A 108 -1.17 -6.49 4.10
N MET A 109 -2.25 -7.21 4.43
CA MET A 109 -3.26 -6.72 5.38
C MET A 109 -2.75 -6.57 6.82
N GLU A 110 -1.75 -7.35 7.23
CA GLU A 110 -1.25 -7.31 8.62
C GLU A 110 -0.13 -6.29 8.81
N SER A 111 0.83 -6.22 7.88
CA SER A 111 1.99 -5.33 8.00
C SER A 111 1.82 -3.97 7.32
N GLY A 112 0.82 -3.83 6.43
CA GLY A 112 0.66 -2.66 5.58
C GLY A 112 1.74 -2.52 4.50
N THR A 113 2.52 -3.57 4.24
CA THR A 113 3.50 -3.57 3.13
C THR A 113 2.75 -3.43 1.82
N GLU A 114 3.09 -2.42 1.03
CA GLU A 114 2.41 -2.09 -0.23
C GLU A 114 3.39 -2.12 -1.42
N THR A 115 2.90 -2.54 -2.57
CA THR A 115 3.58 -2.41 -3.87
C THR A 115 2.58 -2.04 -4.95
N SER A 116 3.03 -1.33 -5.99
CA SER A 116 2.16 -0.92 -7.10
C SER A 116 2.83 -1.10 -8.46
N GLY A 117 2.00 -1.31 -9.48
CA GLY A 117 2.41 -1.59 -10.86
C GLY A 117 1.33 -1.19 -11.84
N GLY A 118 1.70 -0.60 -12.98
CA GLY A 118 0.77 -0.24 -14.05
C GLY A 118 0.81 -1.24 -15.20
N PHE A 119 -0.34 -1.56 -15.81
CA PHE A 119 -0.40 -2.28 -17.08
C PHE A 119 -1.46 -1.66 -17.98
N THR A 120 -1.40 -1.96 -19.28
CA THR A 120 -2.37 -1.45 -20.25
C THR A 120 -3.10 -2.61 -20.92
N ILE A 121 -4.41 -2.45 -21.11
CA ILE A 121 -5.25 -3.35 -21.90
C ILE A 121 -5.59 -2.63 -23.20
N THR A 122 -5.33 -3.31 -24.32
CA THR A 122 -5.78 -2.90 -25.66
C THR A 122 -6.86 -3.88 -26.15
N GLU A 123 -7.52 -3.59 -27.28
CA GLU A 123 -8.57 -4.46 -27.82
C GLU A 123 -8.10 -5.89 -28.14
N GLU A 124 -6.79 -6.10 -28.34
CA GLU A 124 -6.23 -7.38 -28.75
C GLU A 124 -5.24 -8.00 -27.75
N THR A 125 -4.65 -7.21 -26.83
CA THR A 125 -3.57 -7.69 -25.96
C THR A 125 -3.52 -7.00 -24.59
N VAL A 126 -2.99 -7.71 -23.59
CA VAL A 126 -2.63 -7.19 -22.27
C VAL A 126 -1.12 -7.00 -22.22
N SER A 127 -0.67 -5.79 -21.88
CA SER A 127 0.77 -5.46 -21.75
C SER A 127 1.38 -6.05 -20.48
N GLU A 128 2.70 -6.19 -20.48
CA GLU A 128 3.48 -6.53 -19.28
C GLU A 128 3.37 -5.43 -18.19
N ILE A 129 3.63 -5.81 -16.94
CA ILE A 129 3.62 -4.86 -15.83
C ILE A 129 4.79 -3.87 -15.98
N THR A 130 4.46 -2.59 -15.84
CA THR A 130 5.42 -1.51 -15.69
C THR A 130 5.38 -1.03 -14.25
N THR A 131 6.44 -1.22 -13.49
CA THR A 131 6.52 -0.68 -12.13
C THR A 131 6.70 0.83 -12.22
N PRO A 132 5.77 1.67 -11.72
CA PRO A 132 6.07 3.08 -11.53
C PRO A 132 7.15 3.20 -10.45
N VAL A 133 8.16 4.04 -10.69
CA VAL A 133 9.13 4.41 -9.65
C VAL A 133 8.35 5.07 -8.51
N THR A 134 8.30 4.42 -7.35
CA THR A 134 7.69 4.94 -6.12
C THR A 134 8.24 6.34 -5.83
N THR A 135 7.40 7.37 -6.02
CA THR A 135 7.62 8.67 -5.39
C THR A 135 7.05 8.57 -3.99
N ALA A 136 7.90 8.61 -2.98
CA ALA A 136 7.49 8.58 -1.58
C ALA A 136 6.51 9.73 -1.31
N GLU A 137 5.25 9.41 -1.01
CA GLU A 137 4.31 10.40 -0.51
C GLU A 137 4.76 10.84 0.89
N THR A 138 5.06 12.12 1.02
CA THR A 138 5.31 12.76 2.31
C THR A 138 3.98 12.83 3.07
N THR A 139 3.88 12.05 4.15
CA THR A 139 2.75 12.10 5.10
C THR A 139 2.56 13.52 5.62
N ALA A 140 1.46 14.16 5.25
CA ALA A 140 1.00 15.38 5.91
C ALA A 140 0.34 14.98 7.25
N THR A 141 1.00 15.27 8.36
CA THR A 141 0.45 15.14 9.71
C THR A 141 -0.77 16.04 9.86
N ALA A 142 -1.97 15.45 9.91
CA ALA A 142 -3.18 16.13 10.35
C ALA A 142 -3.23 16.13 11.88
N THR A 143 -3.03 17.28 12.52
CA THR A 143 -3.41 17.50 13.93
C THR A 143 -4.78 18.16 13.98
N THR A 144 -5.77 17.44 14.51
CA THR A 144 -7.04 18.00 15.01
C THR A 144 -7.18 17.64 16.48
N PRO A 145 -7.41 18.61 17.38
CA PRO A 145 -8.21 18.37 18.55
C PRO A 145 -9.65 18.86 18.34
N GLU A 146 -10.58 17.94 18.54
CA GLU A 146 -12.02 18.14 18.66
C GLU A 146 -12.37 18.75 20.03
N THR A 147 -13.24 19.76 20.09
CA THR A 147 -14.18 19.97 21.21
C THR A 147 -15.43 20.71 20.72
N ALA A 148 -16.58 20.15 21.10
CA ALA A 148 -17.97 20.44 20.71
C ALA A 148 -18.53 21.77 21.32
N PRO A 149 -19.78 22.20 20.99
CA PRO A 149 -20.12 23.59 20.65
C PRO A 149 -20.74 24.43 21.79
N ALA A 150 -20.59 25.77 21.70
CA ALA A 150 -21.48 26.74 22.34
C ALA A 150 -21.52 28.06 21.54
N GLN A 151 -22.68 28.71 21.50
CA GLN A 151 -23.11 29.70 20.52
C GLN A 151 -22.59 31.15 20.73
N MET A 152 -22.71 31.93 19.63
CA MET A 152 -23.01 33.39 19.56
C MET A 152 -21.83 34.42 19.61
N PRO A 153 -21.99 35.67 19.06
CA PRO A 153 -21.62 36.05 17.69
C PRO A 153 -20.61 37.22 17.58
N CYS A 154 -20.02 37.40 16.38
CA CYS A 154 -19.38 38.62 15.85
C CYS A 154 -18.37 39.39 16.73
N SER A 155 -17.09 39.41 16.35
CA SER A 155 -16.37 40.63 15.90
C SER A 155 -14.84 40.49 15.85
N LEU A 156 -14.30 41.17 14.84
CA LEU A 156 -12.97 41.79 14.70
C LEU A 156 -11.70 40.94 14.44
N VAL A 157 -11.21 41.16 13.23
CA VAL A 157 -9.84 40.99 12.69
C VAL A 157 -8.75 41.50 13.66
N VAL A 158 -7.66 40.74 13.83
CA VAL A 158 -6.35 41.28 14.19
C VAL A 158 -5.26 40.65 13.30
N ALA A 159 -4.52 41.52 12.62
CA ALA A 159 -3.42 41.23 11.72
C ALA A 159 -2.15 40.78 12.49
N VAL A 160 -1.49 39.73 12.00
CA VAL A 160 -0.18 39.28 12.52
C VAL A 160 0.93 40.03 11.80
N PHE A 161 1.61 40.92 12.53
CA PHE A 161 2.86 41.54 12.12
C PHE A 161 4.02 40.55 12.33
N GLY A 162 4.80 40.32 11.27
CA GLY A 162 6.10 39.65 11.35
C GLY A 162 7.18 40.59 11.88
N ILE A 163 8.06 40.09 12.75
CA ILE A 163 9.26 40.79 13.17
C ILE A 163 10.44 39.81 13.18
N GLY A 164 11.27 39.89 12.14
CA GLY A 164 12.68 39.57 12.24
C GLY A 164 13.46 40.85 12.50
N VAL A 165 14.32 40.88 13.52
CA VAL A 165 15.32 41.94 13.67
C VAL A 165 16.63 41.33 14.15
N GLY A 166 17.67 41.62 13.36
CA GLY A 166 19.04 41.20 13.55
C GLY A 166 19.81 42.01 14.59
N ALA A 167 21.05 41.55 14.77
CA ALA A 167 22.05 42.08 15.68
C ALA A 167 22.37 43.57 15.46
N PHE A 168 22.54 44.30 16.56
CA PHE A 168 23.31 45.55 16.57
C PHE A 168 24.13 45.66 17.86
N LEU A 169 25.44 45.81 17.68
CA LEU A 169 26.46 46.06 18.70
C LEU A 169 26.27 47.43 19.39
N VAL A 170 26.78 47.59 20.62
CA VAL A 170 27.85 48.55 21.01
C VAL A 170 27.74 49.04 22.49
N ARG A 171 28.89 48.89 23.17
CA ARG A 171 29.51 49.61 24.31
C ARG A 171 28.93 49.55 25.74
N ARG A 172 29.74 48.87 26.57
CA ARG A 172 30.31 49.27 27.88
C ARG A 172 29.90 50.66 28.41
N MET A 173 29.34 50.65 29.62
CA MET A 173 29.89 51.34 30.80
C MET A 173 30.00 50.34 31.94
#